data_AF-A0A936R585-F1
#
_entry.id   AF-A0A936R585-F1
#
_cell.length_a   1.000
_cell.length_b   1.000
_cell.length_c   1.000
_cell.angle_alpha   90.00
_cell.angle_beta   90.00
_cell.angle_gamma   90.00
#
_symmetry.space_group_name_H-M   'P 1'
#
loop_
_entity.id
_entity.type
_entity.pdbx_description
1 polymer ?
#
loop_
_entity_poly.entity_id
_entity_poly.type
_entity_poly.pdbx_seq_one_letter_code
_entity_poly.pdbx_strand_id
1 'polypeptide(L)'
;MPPTVPGYAVESLLGRGGTGEVWLGRTPAGERVALKVIPIGGEGAATLVGVAQEASVAAVAAGEVGVAIHEVLDLGDRVVIVMELLEGGSLAGVLSARGHLSARECVTVLAPIAEGLARLHGQGIVHGDLTTGNIGFDASGRPRLLDFGASRLAPEVEPDIWGTTGFTAPEVAEGHGATAAADVYALAAVGWVALVGELPPAWMLRRPLREVLAERGGGPEECALAEVLQPALSYNAADRPCALDLASAVYAVCPARSVRLAPSVEEVGLITRRLRAAAQPGELGHLAAPGPEAAEGGRHRRPRGSARARLLRATRRTVVAMGVAALIAGGLLGVRALRESARAAAADPPTGLLSASPVRSTVVVRELSGVRDLRGVPARELVQELADARARALTEASADALHRVDVAPGAALSADRRAIEELLRTGHRYSGLGFTVEQAAWVRVGAEAATVRATVTTTAYQVLGGDGAARVGGAEAATTAPPVELDLVWTPQGWRVNQIRAG
;
A
#
# COMPACT_ATOMS: atom_id res chain seq x y z
N MET A 1 32.44 3.18 4.77
CA MET A 1 33.26 4.41 4.77
C MET A 1 32.37 5.56 4.34
N PRO A 2 32.58 6.78 4.85
CA PRO A 2 31.87 7.95 4.34
C PRO A 2 32.12 8.11 2.83
N PRO A 3 31.11 8.50 2.04
CA PRO A 3 31.30 8.78 0.63
C PRO A 3 32.19 10.02 0.43
N THR A 4 32.97 10.03 -0.64
CA THR A 4 33.70 11.24 -1.04
C THR A 4 32.75 12.13 -1.84
N VAL A 5 32.54 13.36 -1.38
CA VAL A 5 31.74 14.39 -2.05
C VAL A 5 32.64 15.59 -2.32
N PRO A 6 32.95 15.92 -3.59
CA PRO A 6 33.84 17.03 -3.93
C PRO A 6 33.36 18.35 -3.31
N GLY A 7 34.25 19.07 -2.64
CA GLY A 7 33.91 20.36 -2.00
C GLY A 7 33.26 20.26 -0.62
N TYR A 8 32.94 19.05 -0.12
CA TYR A 8 32.29 18.87 1.18
C TYR A 8 33.09 17.96 2.11
N ALA A 9 33.20 18.37 3.37
CA ALA A 9 33.70 17.51 4.43
C ALA A 9 32.55 16.64 4.95
N VAL A 10 32.52 15.36 4.58
CA VAL A 10 31.49 14.42 5.04
C VAL A 10 31.81 13.94 6.46
N GLU A 11 30.87 14.15 7.38
CA GLU A 11 31.01 13.84 8.80
C GLU A 11 30.33 12.49 9.12
N SER A 12 29.12 12.54 9.69
CA SER A 12 28.39 11.38 10.20
C SER A 12 27.19 11.02 9.34
N LEU A 13 26.84 9.74 9.29
CA LEU A 13 25.59 9.28 8.67
C LEU A 13 24.38 9.75 9.49
N LEU A 14 23.45 10.47 8.86
CA LEU A 14 22.20 10.92 9.48
C LEU A 14 21.08 9.87 9.31
N GLY A 15 21.03 9.19 8.17
CA GLY A 15 19.99 8.20 7.88
C GLY A 15 20.24 7.37 6.64
N ARG A 16 19.53 6.24 6.52
CA ARG A 16 19.48 5.42 5.30
C ARG A 16 18.02 5.23 4.90
N GLY A 17 17.67 5.64 3.69
CA GLY A 17 16.34 5.49 3.10
C GLY A 17 16.33 4.46 1.96
N GLY A 18 15.17 4.31 1.31
CA GLY A 18 15.02 3.42 0.16
C GLY A 18 15.78 3.89 -1.08
N THR A 19 15.96 5.21 -1.22
CA THR A 19 16.62 5.87 -2.36
C THR A 19 18.12 6.12 -2.14
N GLY A 20 18.63 6.00 -0.91
CA GLY A 20 20.03 6.32 -0.65
C GLY A 20 20.37 6.55 0.82
N GLU A 21 21.55 7.15 1.04
CA GLU A 21 22.06 7.48 2.37
C GLU A 21 22.12 9.01 2.55
N VAL A 22 21.71 9.52 3.71
CA VAL A 22 21.81 10.94 4.04
C VAL A 22 22.92 11.14 5.06
N TRP A 23 23.88 12.01 4.74
CA TRP A 23 25.06 12.29 5.54
C TRP A 23 25.08 13.75 6.00
N LEU A 24 25.62 13.99 7.19
CA LEU A 24 26.01 15.32 7.63
C LEU A 24 27.29 15.70 6.88
N GLY A 25 27.31 16.89 6.30
CA GLY A 25 28.48 17.46 5.67
C GLY A 25 28.75 18.88 6.13
N ARG A 26 29.92 19.41 5.75
CA ARG A 26 30.23 20.84 5.83
C ARG A 26 30.66 21.39 4.49
N THR A 27 30.22 22.61 4.20
CA THR A 27 30.75 23.44 3.11
C THR A 27 32.20 23.85 3.41
N PRO A 28 32.95 24.37 2.42
CA PRO A 28 34.28 24.94 2.67
C PRO A 28 34.28 26.10 3.65
N ALA A 29 33.14 26.82 3.77
CA ALA A 29 32.94 27.90 4.72
C ALA A 29 32.62 27.40 6.15
N GLY A 30 32.48 26.09 6.36
CA GLY A 30 32.21 25.47 7.65
C GLY A 30 30.73 25.32 8.00
N GLU A 31 29.83 25.75 7.12
CA GLU A 31 28.38 25.63 7.30
C GLU A 31 27.94 24.17 7.18
N ARG A 32 26.99 23.76 8.02
CA ARG A 32 26.48 22.38 8.04
C ARG A 32 25.41 22.18 6.97
N VAL A 33 25.48 21.06 6.28
CA VAL A 33 24.54 20.65 5.22
C VAL A 33 24.15 19.18 5.37
N ALA A 34 23.02 18.81 4.77
CA ALA A 34 22.65 17.41 4.58
C ALA A 34 22.99 16.99 3.13
N LEU A 35 23.56 15.80 2.98
CA LEU A 35 24.02 15.23 1.71
C LEU A 35 23.27 13.92 1.44
N LYS A 36 22.25 13.95 0.59
CA LYS A 36 21.52 12.73 0.17
C LYS A 36 22.24 12.11 -1.02
N VAL A 37 22.85 10.95 -0.78
CA VAL A 37 23.66 10.20 -1.73
C VAL A 37 22.84 9.05 -2.31
N ILE A 38 22.55 9.14 -3.60
CA ILE A 38 21.69 8.24 -4.37
C ILE A 38 22.59 7.44 -5.32
N PRO A 39 22.76 6.13 -5.13
CA PRO A 39 23.56 5.33 -6.05
C PRO A 39 22.87 5.22 -7.41
N ILE A 40 23.64 5.37 -8.49
CA ILE A 40 23.17 5.18 -9.86
C ILE A 40 23.42 3.71 -10.21
N GLY A 41 22.34 2.91 -10.34
CA GLY A 41 22.41 1.51 -10.77
C GLY A 41 22.74 1.37 -12.26
N GLY A 42 22.73 0.13 -12.77
CA GLY A 42 23.01 -0.17 -14.20
C GLY A 42 22.08 0.50 -15.22
N GLU A 43 20.96 1.09 -14.77
CA GLU A 43 20.02 1.89 -15.55
C GLU A 43 20.24 3.39 -15.30
N GLY A 44 21.45 3.86 -15.61
CA GLY A 44 21.92 5.18 -15.15
C GLY A 44 21.14 6.40 -15.67
N ALA A 45 20.60 6.33 -16.89
CA ALA A 45 19.88 7.45 -17.49
C ALA A 45 18.50 7.71 -16.85
N ALA A 46 17.74 6.66 -16.53
CA ALA A 46 16.42 6.79 -15.89
C ALA A 46 16.55 7.32 -14.44
N THR A 47 17.59 6.88 -13.73
CA THR A 47 17.88 7.34 -12.38
C THR A 47 18.22 8.83 -12.35
N LEU A 48 19.03 9.32 -13.29
CA LEU A 48 19.39 10.75 -13.39
C LEU A 48 18.19 11.65 -13.68
N VAL A 49 17.29 11.23 -14.58
CA VAL A 49 16.05 11.97 -14.89
C VAL A 49 15.16 12.06 -13.65
N GLY A 50 14.99 10.96 -12.92
CA GLY A 50 14.21 10.95 -11.67
C GLY A 50 14.80 11.88 -10.61
N VAL A 51 16.12 11.89 -10.42
CA VAL A 51 16.78 12.77 -9.45
C VAL A 51 16.69 14.25 -9.86
N ALA A 52 16.83 14.57 -11.15
CA ALA A 52 16.67 15.94 -11.63
C ALA A 52 15.23 16.44 -11.43
N GLN A 53 14.24 15.56 -11.63
CA GLN A 53 12.84 15.87 -11.36
C GLN A 53 12.59 16.08 -9.86
N GLU A 54 13.10 15.19 -8.99
CA GLU A 54 13.02 15.35 -7.53
C GLU A 54 13.59 16.70 -7.08
N ALA A 55 14.79 17.04 -7.56
CA ALA A 55 15.44 18.30 -7.20
C ALA A 55 14.66 19.53 -7.69
N SER A 56 14.08 19.46 -8.88
CA SER A 56 13.24 20.54 -9.43
C SER A 56 11.97 20.74 -8.62
N VAL A 57 11.29 19.66 -8.24
CA VAL A 57 10.09 19.72 -7.40
C VAL A 57 10.42 20.25 -6.01
N ALA A 58 11.49 19.77 -5.39
CA ALA A 58 11.92 20.23 -4.08
C ALA A 58 12.35 21.71 -4.09
N ALA A 59 12.98 22.20 -5.16
CA ALA A 59 13.29 23.63 -5.32
C ALA A 59 12.04 24.50 -5.36
N VAL A 60 10.98 24.06 -6.06
CA VAL A 60 9.68 24.74 -6.05
C VAL A 60 9.05 24.69 -4.64
N ALA A 61 9.12 23.52 -3.98
CA ALA A 61 8.53 23.32 -2.67
C ALA A 61 9.23 24.09 -1.54
N ALA A 62 10.52 24.41 -1.68
CA ALA A 62 11.31 25.13 -0.68
C ALA A 62 10.75 26.52 -0.34
N GLY A 63 10.10 27.18 -1.31
CA GLY A 63 9.41 28.45 -1.10
C GLY A 63 8.17 28.34 -0.22
N GLU A 64 7.64 27.12 -0.04
CA GLU A 64 6.39 26.87 0.68
C GLU A 64 6.64 26.16 2.00
N VAL A 65 7.07 24.91 1.95
CA VAL A 65 7.22 24.04 3.13
C VAL A 65 8.34 23.01 2.98
N GLY A 66 8.87 22.81 1.78
CA GLY A 66 9.97 21.88 1.50
C GLY A 66 11.31 22.34 2.08
N VAL A 67 12.24 21.39 2.17
CA VAL A 67 13.65 21.67 2.47
C VAL A 67 14.32 22.40 1.30
N ALA A 68 15.19 23.37 1.62
CA ALA A 68 15.95 24.06 0.59
C ALA A 68 17.03 23.13 -0.01
N ILE A 69 17.06 23.03 -1.33
CA ILE A 69 18.16 22.40 -2.08
C ILE A 69 19.17 23.47 -2.45
N HIS A 70 20.43 23.24 -2.12
CA HIS A 70 21.54 24.12 -2.46
C HIS A 70 22.12 23.77 -3.83
N GLU A 71 22.35 22.48 -4.08
CA GLU A 71 22.90 22.00 -5.34
C GLU A 71 22.69 20.49 -5.54
N VAL A 72 22.89 20.02 -6.77
CA VAL A 72 22.87 18.60 -7.15
C VAL A 72 24.17 18.28 -7.87
N LEU A 73 24.89 17.26 -7.38
CA LEU A 73 26.18 16.81 -7.91
C LEU A 73 26.04 15.45 -8.57
N ASP A 74 26.34 15.35 -9.86
CA ASP A 74 26.49 14.08 -10.56
C ASP A 74 27.95 13.62 -10.45
N LEU A 75 28.17 12.49 -9.77
CA LEU A 75 29.49 11.88 -9.58
C LEU A 75 29.68 10.62 -10.46
N GLY A 76 28.77 10.37 -11.41
CA GLY A 76 28.79 9.26 -12.36
C GLY A 76 28.25 7.95 -11.81
N ASP A 77 28.75 7.48 -10.66
CA ASP A 77 28.26 6.27 -9.99
C ASP A 77 27.17 6.57 -8.93
N ARG A 78 26.94 7.84 -8.63
CA ARG A 78 25.95 8.33 -7.67
C ARG A 78 25.61 9.80 -7.95
N VAL A 79 24.40 10.21 -7.57
CA VAL A 79 24.02 11.61 -7.44
C VAL A 79 24.05 12.02 -5.98
N VAL A 80 24.50 13.24 -5.68
CA VAL A 80 24.42 13.83 -4.35
C VAL A 80 23.55 15.07 -4.40
N ILE A 81 22.46 15.08 -3.66
CA ILE A 81 21.64 16.28 -3.43
C ILE A 81 22.14 16.94 -2.15
N VAL A 82 22.63 18.17 -2.28
CA VAL A 82 23.06 19.00 -1.15
C VAL A 82 21.88 19.88 -0.74
N MET A 83 21.49 19.79 0.52
CA MET A 83 20.31 20.47 1.05
C MET A 83 20.58 21.08 2.43
N GLU A 84 19.68 21.96 2.86
CA GLU A 84 19.64 22.50 4.21
C GLU A 84 19.65 21.37 5.26
N LEU A 85 20.45 21.54 6.31
CA LEU A 85 20.39 20.65 7.46
C LEU A 85 19.25 21.07 8.39
N LEU A 86 18.25 20.21 8.55
CA LEU A 86 17.19 20.38 9.53
C LEU A 86 17.69 20.01 10.94
N GLU A 87 18.20 21.00 11.67
CA GLU A 87 18.87 20.82 12.97
C GLU A 87 17.98 20.20 14.05
N GLY A 88 16.66 20.39 13.94
CA GLY A 88 15.67 19.83 14.86
C GLY A 88 15.36 18.35 14.65
N GLY A 89 15.98 17.72 13.65
CA GLY A 89 15.77 16.31 13.31
C GLY A 89 14.40 16.04 12.68
N SER A 90 14.00 14.77 12.62
CA SER A 90 12.70 14.35 12.06
C SER A 90 11.63 14.13 13.13
N LEU A 91 10.37 14.28 12.75
CA LEU A 91 9.22 13.94 13.59
C LEU A 91 9.26 12.47 14.03
N ALA A 92 9.71 11.56 13.17
CA ALA A 92 9.96 10.16 13.55
C ALA A 92 10.97 10.04 14.71
N GLY A 93 12.05 10.83 14.69
CA GLY A 93 13.01 10.89 15.79
C GLY A 93 12.40 11.42 17.08
N VAL A 94 11.60 12.49 16.99
CA VAL A 94 10.87 13.07 18.14
C VAL A 94 9.91 12.05 18.74
N LEU A 95 9.12 11.36 17.91
CA LEU A 95 8.16 10.35 18.35
C LEU A 95 8.86 9.10 18.91
N SER A 96 9.98 8.69 18.33
CA SER A 96 10.76 7.58 18.89
C SER A 96 11.33 7.91 20.28
N ALA A 97 11.67 9.16 20.55
CA ALA A 97 12.20 9.59 21.84
C ALA A 97 11.09 9.82 22.88
N ARG A 98 9.91 10.28 22.45
CA ARG A 98 8.85 10.75 23.34
C ARG A 98 7.59 9.87 23.38
N GLY A 99 7.47 8.91 22.46
CA GLY A 99 6.26 8.13 22.24
C GLY A 99 5.22 8.89 21.44
N HIS A 100 4.71 10.00 21.98
CA HIS A 100 3.64 10.80 21.37
C HIS A 100 3.83 12.30 21.62
N LEU A 101 3.00 13.10 20.95
CA LEU A 101 2.87 14.55 21.09
C LEU A 101 1.54 14.90 21.78
N SER A 102 1.48 16.09 22.37
CA SER A 102 0.22 16.70 22.79
C SER A 102 -0.55 17.27 21.60
N ALA A 103 -1.88 17.45 21.71
CA ALA A 103 -2.69 18.04 20.64
C ALA A 103 -2.12 19.37 20.13
N ARG A 104 -1.68 20.24 21.04
CA ARG A 104 -1.09 21.55 20.72
C ARG A 104 0.23 21.45 19.95
N GLU A 105 1.05 20.44 20.24
CA GLU A 105 2.27 20.16 19.47
C GLU A 105 1.93 19.57 18.10
N CYS A 106 0.90 18.73 18.01
CA CYS A 106 0.39 18.25 16.72
C CYS A 106 -0.09 19.40 15.83
N VAL A 107 -0.80 20.41 16.38
CA VAL A 107 -1.21 21.60 15.60
C VAL A 107 0.00 22.32 15.00
N THR A 108 1.08 22.50 15.77
CA THR A 108 2.34 23.12 15.30
C THR A 108 2.95 22.39 14.11
N VAL A 109 2.72 21.07 13.98
CA VAL A 109 3.23 20.27 12.87
C VAL A 109 2.22 20.22 11.73
N LEU A 110 1.00 19.77 12.00
CA LEU A 110 0.03 19.39 11.00
C LEU A 110 -0.53 20.59 10.23
N ALA A 111 -0.82 21.72 10.89
CA ALA A 111 -1.41 22.87 10.21
C ALA A 111 -0.45 23.50 9.17
N PRO A 112 0.82 23.82 9.49
CA PRO A 112 1.75 24.36 8.49
C PRO A 112 2.06 23.37 7.36
N ILE A 113 2.14 22.07 7.65
CA ILE A 113 2.34 21.05 6.61
C ILE A 113 1.12 20.96 5.69
N ALA A 114 -0.11 20.95 6.23
CA ALA A 114 -1.34 20.97 5.44
C ALA A 114 -1.43 22.23 4.55
N GLU A 115 -1.08 23.39 5.09
CA GLU A 115 -1.05 24.66 4.34
C GLU A 115 -0.02 24.62 3.20
N GLY A 116 1.17 24.10 3.47
CA GLY A 116 2.21 23.89 2.46
C GLY A 116 1.80 22.91 1.36
N LEU A 117 1.17 21.79 1.73
CA LEU A 117 0.60 20.84 0.77
C LEU A 117 -0.48 21.48 -0.09
N ALA A 118 -1.35 22.32 0.48
CA ALA A 118 -2.36 23.03 -0.30
C ALA A 118 -1.74 23.92 -1.39
N ARG A 119 -0.63 24.60 -1.09
CA ARG A 119 0.10 25.41 -2.07
C ARG A 119 0.74 24.56 -3.16
N LEU A 120 1.33 23.42 -2.79
CA LEU A 120 1.87 22.44 -3.75
C LEU A 120 0.78 21.85 -4.65
N HIS A 121 -0.35 21.44 -4.07
CA HIS A 121 -1.49 20.92 -4.81
C HIS A 121 -2.06 21.94 -5.80
N GLY A 122 -2.07 23.24 -5.42
CA GLY A 122 -2.45 24.34 -6.32
C GLY A 122 -1.50 24.52 -7.52
N GLN A 123 -0.27 24.03 -7.41
CA GLN A 123 0.73 24.00 -8.49
C GLN A 123 0.76 22.65 -9.23
N GLY A 124 -0.17 21.74 -8.91
CA GLY A 124 -0.24 20.40 -9.49
C GLY A 124 0.80 19.42 -8.94
N ILE A 125 1.53 19.79 -7.89
CA ILE A 125 2.55 18.95 -7.25
C ILE A 125 1.91 18.13 -6.13
N VAL A 126 2.02 16.81 -6.21
CA VAL A 126 1.64 15.87 -5.14
C VAL A 126 2.91 15.33 -4.49
N HIS A 127 2.99 15.28 -3.16
CA HIS A 127 4.17 14.77 -2.46
C HIS A 127 4.32 13.25 -2.63
N GLY A 128 3.26 12.48 -2.38
CA GLY A 128 3.17 11.05 -2.72
C GLY A 128 3.84 10.05 -1.77
N ASP A 129 4.65 10.51 -0.81
CA ASP A 129 5.31 9.67 0.20
C ASP A 129 5.45 10.41 1.55
N LEU A 130 4.37 11.05 2.00
CA LEU A 130 4.39 11.78 3.26
C LEU A 130 4.39 10.80 4.45
N THR A 131 5.40 10.93 5.32
CA THR A 131 5.56 10.09 6.53
C THR A 131 6.12 10.92 7.69
N THR A 132 6.16 10.35 8.91
CA THR A 132 6.84 11.00 10.05
C THR A 132 8.35 11.17 9.83
N GLY A 133 8.97 10.35 8.96
CA GLY A 133 10.38 10.48 8.59
C GLY A 133 10.64 11.64 7.63
N ASN A 134 9.63 11.98 6.81
CA ASN A 134 9.71 13.01 5.78
C ASN A 134 9.22 14.40 6.27
N ILE A 135 9.01 14.55 7.58
CA ILE A 135 8.77 15.83 8.24
C ILE A 135 9.95 16.10 9.17
N GLY A 136 10.75 17.10 8.86
CA GLY A 136 11.86 17.57 9.69
C GLY A 136 11.59 18.92 10.32
N PHE A 137 12.50 19.37 11.19
CA PHE A 137 12.41 20.67 11.87
C PHE A 137 13.65 21.50 11.61
N ASP A 138 13.45 22.74 11.15
CA ASP A 138 14.55 23.69 11.00
C ASP A 138 15.11 24.16 12.36
N ALA A 139 16.16 24.98 12.34
CA ALA A 139 16.79 25.52 13.56
C ALA A 139 15.83 26.35 14.44
N SER A 140 14.73 26.86 13.87
CA SER A 140 13.68 27.59 14.60
C SER A 140 12.55 26.68 15.10
N GLY A 141 12.62 25.37 14.82
CA GLY A 141 11.62 24.38 15.18
C GLY A 141 10.39 24.38 14.28
N ARG A 142 10.46 24.98 13.08
CA ARG A 142 9.35 24.94 12.11
C ARG A 142 9.40 23.63 11.32
N PRO A 143 8.24 23.00 11.06
CA PRO A 143 8.19 21.77 10.29
C PRO A 143 8.50 22.03 8.81
N ARG A 144 9.25 21.13 8.19
CA ARG A 144 9.64 21.14 6.77
C ARG A 144 9.42 19.77 6.13
N LEU A 145 9.00 19.74 4.88
CA LEU A 145 8.89 18.51 4.09
C LEU A 145 10.23 18.11 3.48
N LEU A 146 10.52 16.82 3.56
CA LEU A 146 11.71 16.17 3.01
C LEU A 146 11.27 15.16 1.95
N ASP A 147 12.20 14.81 1.06
CA ASP A 147 12.09 13.68 0.12
C ASP A 147 10.90 13.74 -0.85
N PHE A 148 11.09 14.51 -1.93
CA PHE A 148 10.17 14.60 -3.06
C PHE A 148 10.44 13.53 -4.13
N GLY A 149 11.17 12.45 -3.80
CA GLY A 149 11.52 11.39 -4.74
C GLY A 149 10.30 10.63 -5.28
N ALA A 150 9.18 10.70 -4.57
CA ALA A 150 7.87 10.17 -4.96
C ALA A 150 6.93 11.25 -5.54
N SER A 151 7.40 12.48 -5.73
CA SER A 151 6.53 13.59 -6.08
C SER A 151 6.31 13.69 -7.59
N ARG A 152 5.06 13.94 -7.98
CA ARG A 152 4.62 13.93 -9.38
C ARG A 152 3.77 15.17 -9.69
N LEU A 153 3.85 15.64 -10.94
CA LEU A 153 2.95 16.66 -11.51
C LEU A 153 1.70 15.95 -12.04
N ALA A 154 0.51 16.26 -11.51
CA ALA A 154 -0.76 15.55 -11.77
C ALA A 154 -1.48 15.95 -13.09
N PRO A 155 -2.50 15.20 -13.59
CA PRO A 155 -3.02 13.91 -13.11
C PRO A 155 -3.00 12.75 -14.15
N GLU A 156 -3.10 11.53 -13.61
CA GLU A 156 -3.01 10.20 -14.25
C GLU A 156 -1.58 9.74 -14.57
N VAL A 157 -1.17 8.59 -13.97
CA VAL A 157 -0.29 7.52 -14.53
C VAL A 157 0.36 6.64 -13.43
N GLU A 158 0.39 5.34 -13.78
CA GLU A 158 0.99 4.09 -13.27
C GLU A 158 1.47 3.90 -11.80
N PRO A 159 1.14 2.73 -11.20
CA PRO A 159 1.47 2.37 -9.82
C PRO A 159 2.80 1.63 -9.72
N ASP A 160 3.90 2.36 -9.80
CA ASP A 160 5.15 1.82 -9.29
C ASP A 160 5.24 2.09 -7.77
N ILE A 161 5.02 1.01 -7.02
CA ILE A 161 5.36 0.67 -5.62
C ILE A 161 5.84 1.84 -4.73
N TRP A 162 4.93 2.62 -4.14
CA TRP A 162 5.29 3.56 -3.05
C TRP A 162 4.36 3.47 -1.84
N GLY A 163 4.98 3.55 -0.66
CA GLY A 163 4.31 3.84 0.60
C GLY A 163 4.81 3.01 1.79
N THR A 164 5.08 3.70 2.90
CA THR A 164 5.34 3.08 4.20
C THR A 164 4.03 2.59 4.82
N THR A 165 3.96 1.31 5.20
CA THR A 165 2.77 0.68 5.79
C THR A 165 2.16 1.54 6.90
N GLY A 166 0.89 1.93 6.75
CA GLY A 166 0.16 2.80 7.67
C GLY A 166 -0.04 4.24 7.19
N PHE A 167 0.84 4.77 6.33
CA PHE A 167 0.69 6.11 5.74
C PHE A 167 0.08 6.08 4.34
N THR A 168 0.20 4.96 3.62
CA THR A 168 -0.36 4.77 2.28
C THR A 168 -1.89 4.87 2.29
N ALA A 169 -2.42 5.75 1.45
CA ALA A 169 -3.85 5.86 1.22
C ALA A 169 -4.41 4.59 0.57
N PRO A 170 -5.66 4.19 0.87
CA PRO A 170 -6.24 2.94 0.35
C PRO A 170 -6.21 2.83 -1.17
N GLU A 171 -6.54 3.91 -1.89
CA GLU A 171 -6.51 3.94 -3.35
C GLU A 171 -5.09 3.76 -3.90
N VAL A 172 -4.07 4.28 -3.21
CA VAL A 172 -2.66 4.10 -3.61
C VAL A 172 -2.21 2.67 -3.33
N ALA A 173 -2.64 2.08 -2.21
CA ALA A 173 -2.39 0.68 -1.90
C ALA A 173 -3.09 -0.28 -2.89
N GLU A 174 -4.17 0.17 -3.52
CA GLU A 174 -4.90 -0.53 -4.59
C GLU A 174 -4.27 -0.35 -5.98
N GLY A 175 -3.20 0.43 -6.10
CA GLY A 175 -2.51 0.66 -7.36
C GLY A 175 -3.00 1.86 -8.15
N HIS A 176 -3.68 2.83 -7.52
CA HIS A 176 -3.88 4.14 -8.12
C HIS A 176 -2.67 5.05 -7.86
N GLY A 177 -2.44 6.02 -8.74
CA GLY A 177 -1.42 7.04 -8.52
C GLY A 177 -1.75 7.90 -7.29
N ALA A 178 -0.71 8.39 -6.60
CA ALA A 178 -0.90 9.33 -5.51
C ALA A 178 -1.56 10.63 -6.01
N THR A 179 -2.56 11.11 -5.28
CA THR A 179 -3.29 12.35 -5.55
C THR A 179 -3.19 13.32 -4.38
N ALA A 180 -3.67 14.55 -4.53
CA ALA A 180 -3.80 15.49 -3.41
C ALA A 180 -4.55 14.90 -2.21
N ALA A 181 -5.58 14.09 -2.46
CA ALA A 181 -6.33 13.40 -1.41
C ALA A 181 -5.51 12.28 -0.71
N ALA A 182 -4.53 11.71 -1.39
CA ALA A 182 -3.61 10.73 -0.80
C ALA A 182 -2.63 11.41 0.18
N ASP A 183 -2.12 12.60 -0.15
CA ASP A 183 -1.29 13.40 0.77
C ASP A 183 -2.08 13.81 2.03
N VAL A 184 -3.36 14.19 1.87
CA VAL A 184 -4.26 14.53 2.99
C VAL A 184 -4.44 13.32 3.92
N TYR A 185 -4.65 12.13 3.36
CA TYR A 185 -4.72 10.90 4.15
C TYR A 185 -3.41 10.62 4.89
N ALA A 186 -2.28 10.74 4.19
CA ALA A 186 -0.96 10.49 4.77
C ALA A 186 -0.65 11.47 5.92
N LEU A 187 -1.05 12.74 5.78
CA LEU A 187 -0.92 13.73 6.86
C LEU A 187 -1.82 13.40 8.06
N ALA A 188 -3.03 12.92 7.82
CA ALA A 188 -3.90 12.47 8.91
C ALA A 188 -3.36 11.21 9.59
N ALA A 189 -2.71 10.31 8.84
CA ALA A 189 -1.99 9.18 9.40
C ALA A 189 -0.77 9.63 10.23
N VAL A 190 -0.04 10.66 9.81
CA VAL A 190 0.98 11.32 10.65
C VAL A 190 0.37 11.85 11.94
N GLY A 191 -0.79 12.52 11.87
CA GLY A 191 -1.51 12.99 13.05
C GLY A 191 -1.93 11.87 13.99
N TRP A 192 -2.39 10.73 13.45
CA TRP A 192 -2.66 9.52 14.23
C TRP A 192 -1.43 9.06 14.99
N VAL A 193 -0.30 8.86 14.30
CA VAL A 193 0.94 8.40 14.96
C VAL A 193 1.41 9.41 16.00
N ALA A 194 1.30 10.71 15.70
CA ALA A 194 1.69 11.76 16.62
C ALA A 194 0.87 11.75 17.92
N LEU A 195 -0.42 11.47 17.84
CA LEU A 195 -1.31 11.43 19.02
C LEU A 195 -1.25 10.09 19.76
N VAL A 196 -1.20 8.97 19.03
CA VAL A 196 -1.32 7.61 19.61
C VAL A 196 0.04 7.02 19.97
N GLY A 197 1.09 7.42 19.24
CA GLY A 197 2.45 6.85 19.31
C GLY A 197 2.62 5.55 18.52
N GLU A 198 1.58 5.09 17.84
CA GLU A 198 1.54 3.83 17.08
C GLU A 198 1.02 4.06 15.67
N LEU A 199 1.44 3.21 14.73
CA LEU A 199 0.93 3.24 13.36
C LEU A 199 -0.59 2.99 13.34
N PRO A 200 -1.34 3.70 12.48
CA PRO A 200 -2.74 3.40 12.30
C PRO A 200 -2.90 1.96 11.78
N PRO A 201 -3.84 1.18 12.33
CA PRO A 201 -4.19 -0.13 11.77
C PRO A 201 -4.59 -0.02 10.30
N ALA A 202 -4.57 -1.16 9.60
CA ALA A 202 -5.18 -1.28 8.28
C ALA A 202 -6.61 -0.74 8.32
N TRP A 203 -7.03 -0.03 7.27
CA TRP A 203 -8.29 0.71 7.25
C TRP A 203 -9.51 -0.16 7.62
N MET A 204 -9.55 -1.44 7.23
CA MET A 204 -10.61 -2.41 7.57
C MET A 204 -10.73 -2.73 9.08
N LEU A 205 -9.63 -2.57 9.82
CA LEU A 205 -9.53 -2.83 11.25
C LEU A 205 -9.42 -1.52 12.06
N ARG A 206 -9.43 -0.37 11.38
CA ARG A 206 -9.19 0.93 12.00
C ARG A 206 -10.45 1.42 12.70
N ARG A 207 -10.39 1.47 14.02
CA ARG A 207 -11.39 2.13 14.86
C ARG A 207 -11.30 3.65 14.73
N PRO A 208 -12.36 4.41 15.03
CA PRO A 208 -12.29 5.88 15.05
C PRO A 208 -11.20 6.39 15.99
N LEU A 209 -10.40 7.38 15.54
CA LEU A 209 -9.24 7.88 16.31
C LEU A 209 -9.67 8.41 17.69
N ARG A 210 -10.83 9.08 17.76
CA ARG A 210 -11.39 9.58 19.02
C ARG A 210 -11.60 8.48 20.06
N GLU A 211 -12.00 7.29 19.64
CA GLU A 211 -12.28 6.17 20.55
C GLU A 211 -10.98 5.58 21.08
N VAL A 212 -9.98 5.43 20.20
CA VAL A 212 -8.64 4.99 20.58
C VAL A 212 -8.01 5.93 21.60
N LEU A 213 -8.18 7.25 21.41
CA LEU A 213 -7.65 8.24 22.35
C LEU A 213 -8.44 8.28 23.66
N ALA A 214 -9.77 8.17 23.62
CA ALA A 214 -10.59 8.13 24.82
C ALA A 214 -10.20 6.94 25.74
N GLU A 215 -9.95 5.76 25.17
CA GLU A 215 -9.48 4.58 25.91
C GLU A 215 -8.07 4.77 26.51
N ARG A 216 -7.24 5.61 25.89
CA ARG A 216 -5.89 5.95 26.35
C ARG A 216 -5.86 7.15 27.31
N GLY A 217 -7.03 7.68 27.70
CA GLY A 217 -7.12 8.84 28.59
C GLY A 217 -6.80 10.17 27.91
N GLY A 218 -6.99 10.26 26.59
CA GLY A 218 -6.85 11.50 25.82
C GLY A 218 -7.80 12.59 26.33
N GLY A 219 -7.31 13.82 26.37
CA GLY A 219 -8.07 14.98 26.82
C GLY A 219 -9.03 15.52 25.75
N PRO A 220 -9.77 16.59 26.07
CA PRO A 220 -10.70 17.22 25.13
C PRO A 220 -10.02 17.74 23.86
N GLU A 221 -8.79 18.27 23.97
CA GLU A 221 -8.04 18.78 22.82
C GLU A 221 -7.60 17.65 21.88
N GLU A 222 -7.14 16.52 22.42
CA GLU A 222 -6.78 15.33 21.64
C GLU A 222 -8.00 14.74 20.92
N CYS A 223 -9.15 14.65 21.61
CA CYS A 223 -10.40 14.18 21.02
C CYS A 223 -10.91 15.12 19.92
N ALA A 224 -10.85 16.43 20.13
CA ALA A 224 -11.25 17.41 19.11
C ALA A 224 -10.34 17.35 17.88
N LEU A 225 -9.02 17.20 18.08
CA LEU A 225 -8.10 17.02 16.96
C LEU A 225 -8.37 15.71 16.22
N ALA A 226 -8.69 14.63 16.93
CA ALA A 226 -9.05 13.36 16.32
C ALA A 226 -10.30 13.45 15.45
N GLU A 227 -11.31 14.21 15.88
CA GLU A 227 -12.53 14.46 15.09
C GLU A 227 -12.21 15.20 13.80
N VAL A 228 -11.31 16.19 13.83
CA VAL A 228 -10.86 16.91 12.63
C VAL A 228 -10.07 16.01 11.68
N LEU A 229 -9.24 15.10 12.19
CA LEU A 229 -8.45 14.18 11.38
C LEU A 229 -9.28 13.02 10.80
N GLN A 230 -10.43 12.71 11.40
CA GLN A 230 -11.21 11.53 11.05
C GLN A 230 -11.70 11.52 9.58
N PRO A 231 -12.26 12.62 9.01
CA PRO A 231 -12.65 12.66 7.61
C PRO A 231 -11.46 12.51 6.65
N ALA A 232 -10.28 13.01 7.02
CA ALA A 232 -9.06 12.86 6.21
C ALA A 232 -8.54 11.41 6.16
N LEU A 233 -8.90 10.57 7.14
CA LEU A 233 -8.61 9.13 7.17
C LEU A 233 -9.65 8.27 6.42
N SER A 234 -10.60 8.89 5.71
CA SER A 234 -11.67 8.18 4.99
C SER A 234 -11.12 7.24 3.91
N TYR A 235 -11.78 6.10 3.74
CA TYR A 235 -11.43 5.14 2.70
C TYR A 235 -11.58 5.76 1.31
N ASN A 236 -12.74 6.38 1.03
CA ASN A 236 -12.97 7.08 -0.22
C ASN A 236 -12.19 8.41 -0.24
N ALA A 237 -11.40 8.64 -1.29
CA ALA A 237 -10.66 9.88 -1.47
C ALA A 237 -11.57 11.12 -1.58
N ALA A 238 -12.78 10.98 -2.13
CA ALA A 238 -13.73 12.07 -2.31
C ALA A 238 -14.36 12.59 -1.00
N ASP A 239 -14.35 11.79 0.06
CA ASP A 239 -14.88 12.17 1.37
C ASP A 239 -13.86 12.95 2.21
N ARG A 240 -12.61 13.06 1.73
CA ARG A 240 -11.52 13.76 2.41
C ARG A 240 -11.58 15.26 2.12
N PRO A 241 -11.32 16.12 3.12
CA PRO A 241 -11.21 17.57 2.88
C PRO A 241 -10.02 17.88 1.97
N CYS A 242 -10.01 19.05 1.34
CA CYS A 242 -8.78 19.52 0.73
C CYS A 242 -7.74 19.89 1.81
N ALA A 243 -6.46 19.98 1.44
CA ALA A 243 -5.39 20.26 2.39
C ALA A 243 -5.57 21.63 3.11
N LEU A 244 -6.14 22.63 2.44
CA LEU A 244 -6.40 23.95 3.03
C LEU A 244 -7.52 23.90 4.09
N ASP A 245 -8.59 23.15 3.82
CA ASP A 245 -9.68 22.96 4.79
C ASP A 245 -9.17 22.20 6.01
N LEU A 246 -8.34 21.17 5.80
CA LEU A 246 -7.70 20.44 6.89
C LEU A 246 -6.78 21.36 7.72
N ALA A 247 -5.97 22.20 7.08
CA ALA A 247 -5.10 23.16 7.76
C ALA A 247 -5.92 24.09 8.68
N SER A 248 -6.99 24.67 8.14
CA SER A 248 -7.89 25.58 8.85
C SER A 248 -8.58 24.89 10.03
N ALA A 249 -9.07 23.67 9.81
CA ALA A 249 -9.73 22.89 10.84
C ALA A 249 -8.76 22.50 11.97
N VAL A 250 -7.54 22.04 11.65
CA VAL A 250 -6.51 21.70 12.65
C VAL A 250 -6.10 22.93 13.46
N TYR A 251 -5.88 24.06 12.79
CA TYR A 251 -5.51 25.32 13.44
C TYR A 251 -6.57 25.81 14.43
N ALA A 252 -7.86 25.57 14.13
CA ALA A 252 -8.97 25.99 14.98
C ALA A 252 -9.16 25.13 16.25
N VAL A 253 -8.53 23.95 16.36
CA VAL A 253 -8.77 23.02 17.48
C VAL A 253 -8.26 23.57 18.80
N CYS A 254 -6.99 23.97 18.85
CA CYS A 254 -6.34 24.45 20.07
C CYS A 254 -5.11 25.29 19.75
N PRO A 255 -4.64 26.15 20.67
CA PRO A 255 -3.45 26.97 20.44
C PRO A 255 -2.21 26.11 20.19
N ALA A 256 -1.44 26.45 19.17
CA ALA A 256 -0.18 25.78 18.85
C ALA A 256 0.83 25.89 20.01
N ARG A 257 1.60 24.82 20.24
CA ARG A 257 2.71 24.78 21.20
C ARG A 257 3.96 24.28 20.51
N SER A 258 5.09 24.94 20.75
CA SER A 258 6.39 24.50 20.23
C SER A 258 6.66 23.03 20.56
N VAL A 259 7.03 22.26 19.54
CA VAL A 259 7.43 20.87 19.71
C VAL A 259 8.74 20.85 20.49
N ARG A 260 8.77 20.14 21.62
CA ARG A 260 10.05 19.85 22.28
C ARG A 260 10.82 18.84 21.43
N LEU A 261 11.79 19.36 20.69
CA LEU A 261 12.72 18.58 19.88
C LEU A 261 13.63 17.79 20.83
N ALA A 262 13.98 16.56 20.44
CA ALA A 262 14.99 15.80 21.17
C ALA A 262 16.38 16.45 20.94
N PRO A 263 17.32 16.36 21.88
CA PRO A 263 18.67 16.86 21.67
C PRO A 263 19.30 16.23 20.40
N SER A 264 19.91 17.09 19.60
CA SER A 264 20.40 16.86 18.24
C SER A 264 21.45 15.76 18.11
N VAL A 265 21.37 15.01 17.00
CA VAL A 265 22.42 14.32 16.21
C VAL A 265 23.32 13.26 16.88
N GLU A 266 23.58 13.28 18.19
CA GLU A 266 24.50 12.35 18.84
C GLU A 266 23.85 11.04 19.33
N GLU A 267 22.58 11.05 19.76
CA GLU A 267 21.95 9.86 20.36
C GLU A 267 21.09 9.02 19.39
N VAL A 268 20.76 9.52 18.20
CA VAL A 268 19.89 8.82 17.23
C VAL A 268 20.58 7.55 16.67
N GLY A 269 21.91 7.52 16.64
CA GLY A 269 22.70 6.34 16.28
C GLY A 269 22.59 5.18 17.28
N LEU A 270 22.24 5.46 18.55
CA LEU A 270 22.04 4.44 19.59
C LEU A 270 20.62 3.88 19.61
N ILE A 271 19.62 4.70 19.27
CA ILE A 271 18.20 4.30 19.30
C ILE A 271 17.82 3.49 18.04
N THR A 272 18.34 3.85 16.86
CA THR A 272 18.16 3.05 15.64
C THR A 272 18.81 1.66 15.74
N ARG A 273 19.81 1.47 16.61
CA ARG A 273 20.39 0.16 16.92
C ARG A 273 19.47 -0.73 17.77
N ARG A 274 18.66 -0.14 18.66
CA ARG A 274 17.71 -0.86 19.54
C ARG A 274 16.42 -1.24 18.82
N LEU A 275 15.88 -0.37 17.98
CA LEU A 275 14.69 -0.68 17.17
C LEU A 275 14.97 -1.77 16.12
N ARG A 276 16.19 -1.83 15.59
CA ARG A 276 16.60 -2.88 14.65
C ARG A 276 16.85 -4.23 15.34
N ALA A 277 17.06 -4.25 16.66
CA ALA A 277 17.13 -5.47 17.47
C ALA A 277 15.73 -5.99 17.89
N ALA A 278 14.74 -5.11 18.02
CA ALA A 278 13.36 -5.49 18.35
C ALA A 278 12.54 -5.98 17.14
N ALA A 279 12.95 -5.64 15.91
CA ALA A 279 12.24 -5.99 14.68
C ALA A 279 12.71 -7.30 13.99
N GLN A 280 13.52 -8.12 14.67
CA GLN A 280 13.90 -9.45 14.18
C GLN A 280 13.16 -10.55 14.95
N PRO A 281 12.37 -11.43 14.29
CA PRO A 281 11.92 -12.65 14.91
C PRO A 281 13.07 -13.66 14.96
N GLY A 282 13.57 -13.92 16.16
CA GLY A 282 14.36 -15.12 16.50
C GLY A 282 15.87 -14.91 16.63
N GLU A 283 16.33 -14.67 17.86
CA GLU A 283 17.36 -15.46 18.56
C GLU A 283 17.53 -14.90 19.99
N LEU A 284 16.74 -15.44 20.93
CA LEU A 284 17.03 -15.34 22.36
C LEU A 284 18.19 -16.32 22.65
N GLY A 285 19.37 -15.80 22.98
CA GLY A 285 20.50 -16.63 23.39
C GLY A 285 21.81 -15.89 23.64
N HIS A 286 21.95 -15.38 24.87
CA HIS A 286 23.21 -15.04 25.57
C HIS A 286 24.07 -13.87 25.08
N LEU A 287 23.86 -12.70 25.72
CA LEU A 287 24.98 -11.91 26.22
C LEU A 287 25.07 -12.10 27.73
N ALA A 288 26.20 -12.68 28.14
CA ALA A 288 26.61 -12.89 29.51
C ALA A 288 26.79 -11.55 30.24
N ALA A 289 26.26 -11.46 31.46
CA ALA A 289 26.67 -10.46 32.44
C ALA A 289 27.97 -10.93 33.12
N PRO A 290 28.90 -10.02 33.49
CA PRO A 290 30.07 -10.36 34.27
C PRO A 290 29.67 -10.67 35.72
N GLY A 291 30.33 -11.69 36.30
CA GLY A 291 29.96 -12.30 37.57
C GLY A 291 30.32 -11.52 38.83
N PRO A 292 30.01 -12.13 39.98
CA PRO A 292 31.05 -12.33 40.99
C PRO A 292 31.14 -13.79 41.46
N GLU A 293 32.23 -14.04 42.16
CA GLU A 293 32.83 -15.32 42.56
C GLU A 293 31.96 -16.22 43.46
N ALA A 294 32.21 -17.53 43.32
CA ALA A 294 32.65 -18.46 44.37
C ALA A 294 31.83 -19.77 44.52
N ALA A 295 32.64 -20.84 44.59
CA ALA A 295 32.42 -22.10 45.33
C ALA A 295 31.57 -23.24 44.72
N GLU A 296 32.32 -24.29 44.37
CA GLU A 296 32.10 -25.72 44.72
C GLU A 296 31.05 -26.58 43.98
N GLY A 297 31.60 -27.56 43.25
CA GLY A 297 31.34 -28.98 43.55
C GLY A 297 30.09 -29.63 42.96
N GLY A 298 30.29 -30.61 42.06
CA GLY A 298 29.24 -31.61 41.83
C GLY A 298 29.25 -32.27 40.46
N ARG A 299 29.81 -33.48 40.40
CA ARG A 299 29.71 -34.44 39.30
C ARG A 299 28.24 -34.77 38.99
N HIS A 300 27.85 -34.90 37.71
CA HIS A 300 27.23 -36.13 37.18
C HIS A 300 26.89 -36.12 35.67
N ARG A 301 27.45 -37.13 34.99
CA ARG A 301 26.89 -38.06 33.98
C ARG A 301 26.08 -37.52 32.78
N ARG A 302 26.68 -37.70 31.59
CA ARG A 302 26.00 -37.97 30.29
C ARG A 302 25.29 -39.35 30.32
N PRO A 303 24.28 -39.57 29.46
CA PRO A 303 24.51 -40.27 28.18
C PRO A 303 23.82 -39.54 27.00
N ARG A 304 24.49 -39.35 25.85
CA ARG A 304 24.61 -40.27 24.69
C ARG A 304 23.27 -40.55 23.97
N GLY A 305 23.15 -40.03 22.75
CA GLY A 305 22.16 -40.43 21.75
C GLY A 305 22.27 -39.64 20.43
N SER A 306 23.14 -40.13 19.54
CA SER A 306 23.21 -39.99 18.05
C SER A 306 22.60 -38.75 17.37
N ALA A 307 23.37 -37.83 16.75
CA ALA A 307 24.23 -37.97 15.56
C ALA A 307 23.48 -38.19 14.23
N ARG A 308 23.11 -37.10 13.55
CA ARG A 308 23.53 -36.72 12.17
C ARG A 308 22.74 -35.46 11.78
N ALA A 309 23.35 -34.28 11.74
CA ALA A 309 24.36 -33.79 10.79
C ALA A 309 23.71 -33.18 9.52
N ARG A 310 24.00 -31.88 9.35
CA ARG A 310 24.14 -31.15 8.08
C ARG A 310 22.82 -30.83 7.37
N LEU A 311 22.59 -29.68 6.76
CA LEU A 311 23.43 -28.59 6.27
C LEU A 311 22.49 -27.43 5.83
N LEU A 312 23.00 -26.19 5.82
CA LEU A 312 22.55 -25.01 5.03
C LEU A 312 21.19 -24.38 5.42
N ARG A 313 21.05 -23.14 5.91
CA ARG A 313 21.63 -21.82 5.57
C ARG A 313 21.64 -21.50 4.07
N ALA A 314 20.97 -20.38 3.74
CA ALA A 314 20.73 -19.77 2.44
C ALA A 314 19.59 -20.46 1.67
N THR A 315 18.49 -19.79 1.30
CA THR A 315 18.41 -18.49 0.63
C THR A 315 17.04 -17.82 0.92
N ARG A 316 17.03 -16.70 1.63
CA ARG A 316 15.86 -15.79 1.70
C ARG A 316 16.11 -14.64 0.73
N ARG A 317 15.49 -14.71 -0.45
CA ARG A 317 15.21 -13.62 -1.38
C ARG A 317 14.13 -14.11 -2.34
N THR A 318 13.21 -13.22 -2.74
CA THR A 318 11.98 -13.42 -3.55
C THR A 318 10.84 -14.09 -2.76
N VAL A 319 9.61 -13.56 -2.68
CA VAL A 319 8.76 -13.00 -3.76
C VAL A 319 7.90 -11.83 -3.25
N VAL A 320 7.94 -10.76 -4.05
CA VAL A 320 7.08 -9.58 -4.11
C VAL A 320 5.71 -9.95 -4.69
N ALA A 321 4.68 -9.19 -4.30
CA ALA A 321 3.41 -9.00 -5.02
C ALA A 321 2.57 -10.24 -5.31
N MET A 322 1.30 -10.18 -4.90
CA MET A 322 0.15 -10.32 -5.82
C MET A 322 -1.12 -10.68 -5.05
N GLY A 323 -2.17 -9.91 -5.32
CA GLY A 323 -3.51 -10.24 -4.86
C GLY A 323 -4.53 -9.12 -5.06
N VAL A 324 -4.40 -8.33 -6.14
CA VAL A 324 -5.44 -7.39 -6.59
C VAL A 324 -5.57 -7.58 -8.10
N ALA A 325 -6.47 -8.47 -8.51
CA ALA A 325 -7.01 -8.56 -9.87
C ALA A 325 -8.24 -9.48 -9.84
N ALA A 326 -9.27 -9.14 -9.05
CA ALA A 326 -10.57 -9.82 -9.12
C ALA A 326 -11.77 -9.07 -8.49
N LEU A 327 -11.67 -7.79 -8.15
CA LEU A 327 -12.79 -7.00 -7.62
C LEU A 327 -12.89 -5.61 -8.28
N ILE A 328 -12.60 -5.53 -9.58
CA ILE A 328 -12.89 -4.34 -10.40
C ILE A 328 -13.82 -4.77 -11.54
N ALA A 329 -15.09 -4.93 -11.18
CA ALA A 329 -16.23 -4.97 -12.09
C ALA A 329 -17.48 -5.10 -11.19
N GLY A 330 -18.07 -3.97 -10.80
CA GLY A 330 -19.37 -3.93 -10.11
C GLY A 330 -19.72 -2.57 -9.53
N GLY A 331 -18.81 -1.94 -8.80
CA GLY A 331 -19.16 -0.85 -7.87
C GLY A 331 -19.06 0.59 -8.37
N LEU A 332 -18.66 0.87 -9.62
CA LEU A 332 -18.28 2.24 -10.00
C LEU A 332 -18.89 2.76 -11.31
N LEU A 333 -20.22 2.72 -11.46
CA LEU A 333 -20.94 3.51 -12.48
C LEU A 333 -22.32 4.02 -12.02
N GLY A 334 -22.52 4.19 -10.71
CA GLY A 334 -23.82 4.55 -10.12
C GLY A 334 -23.99 5.97 -9.56
N VAL A 335 -23.02 6.91 -9.69
CA VAL A 335 -23.11 8.23 -9.00
C VAL A 335 -22.81 9.45 -9.89
N ARG A 336 -22.94 9.36 -11.23
CA ARG A 336 -22.79 10.57 -12.08
C ARG A 336 -23.90 10.88 -13.10
N ALA A 337 -25.08 10.26 -12.99
CA ALA A 337 -26.24 10.70 -13.78
C ALA A 337 -27.54 10.69 -12.98
N LEU A 338 -27.60 11.53 -11.93
CA LEU A 338 -28.86 11.97 -11.33
C LEU A 338 -28.84 13.49 -11.12
N ARG A 339 -28.81 14.21 -12.24
CA ARG A 339 -29.52 15.47 -12.45
C ARG A 339 -29.82 15.54 -13.94
N GLU A 340 -31.11 15.75 -14.24
CA GLU A 340 -31.69 15.85 -15.58
C GLU A 340 -32.01 14.53 -16.30
N SER A 341 -33.15 13.93 -15.95
CA SER A 341 -34.19 13.50 -16.92
C SER A 341 -35.40 12.92 -16.18
N ALA A 342 -36.12 13.80 -15.46
CA ALA A 342 -37.55 13.59 -15.28
C ALA A 342 -38.26 14.24 -16.47
N ARG A 343 -38.79 13.41 -17.39
CA ARG A 343 -40.00 13.59 -18.22
C ARG A 343 -39.86 12.83 -19.54
N ALA A 344 -40.46 11.63 -19.62
CA ALA A 344 -41.34 11.21 -20.72
C ALA A 344 -41.71 9.71 -20.64
N ALA A 345 -42.96 9.47 -20.24
CA ALA A 345 -43.92 8.52 -20.85
C ALA A 345 -43.61 7.00 -20.77
N ALA A 346 -44.28 6.20 -19.92
CA ALA A 346 -45.66 5.70 -20.02
C ALA A 346 -45.94 4.80 -21.25
N ALA A 347 -45.91 3.47 -21.06
CA ALA A 347 -46.76 2.47 -21.74
C ALA A 347 -46.62 1.07 -21.07
N ASP A 348 -47.74 0.34 -21.01
CA ASP A 348 -48.06 -0.92 -20.29
C ASP A 348 -47.22 -2.19 -20.64
N PRO A 349 -47.30 -3.27 -19.83
CA PRO A 349 -46.65 -4.55 -20.10
C PRO A 349 -47.58 -5.53 -20.87
N PRO A 350 -47.04 -6.51 -21.61
CA PRO A 350 -47.81 -7.70 -21.96
C PRO A 350 -47.32 -8.95 -21.23
N THR A 351 -48.29 -9.63 -20.64
CA THR A 351 -48.31 -11.01 -20.20
C THR A 351 -48.17 -11.97 -21.39
N GLY A 352 -47.42 -13.06 -21.24
CA GLY A 352 -47.38 -14.14 -22.24
C GLY A 352 -46.56 -15.36 -21.79
N LEU A 353 -47.22 -16.31 -21.13
CA LEU A 353 -46.74 -17.67 -20.87
C LEU A 353 -46.67 -18.45 -22.20
N LEU A 354 -45.53 -19.10 -22.50
CA LEU A 354 -45.52 -20.38 -23.22
C LEU A 354 -44.38 -21.29 -22.75
N SER A 355 -44.81 -22.50 -22.39
CA SER A 355 -44.05 -23.68 -22.01
C SER A 355 -43.34 -24.31 -23.22
N ALA A 356 -42.09 -24.75 -23.04
CA ALA A 356 -41.47 -25.77 -23.88
C ALA A 356 -40.50 -26.64 -23.04
N SER A 357 -40.81 -27.93 -22.96
CA SER A 357 -40.00 -28.98 -22.33
C SER A 357 -38.62 -29.12 -22.99
N PRO A 358 -37.55 -29.44 -22.23
CA PRO A 358 -36.22 -29.59 -22.80
C PRO A 358 -36.04 -30.97 -23.46
N VAL A 359 -35.64 -30.95 -24.73
CA VAL A 359 -35.06 -32.11 -25.42
C VAL A 359 -33.67 -32.34 -24.83
N ARG A 360 -33.46 -33.50 -24.18
CA ARG A 360 -32.14 -33.95 -23.73
C ARG A 360 -31.34 -34.43 -24.92
N SER A 361 -30.51 -33.56 -25.48
CA SER A 361 -29.35 -33.95 -26.27
C SER A 361 -28.19 -34.14 -25.32
N THR A 362 -27.80 -35.39 -25.05
CA THR A 362 -26.58 -35.71 -24.30
C THR A 362 -25.37 -35.41 -25.19
N VAL A 363 -25.01 -34.13 -25.27
CA VAL A 363 -23.70 -33.71 -25.77
C VAL A 363 -22.70 -34.08 -24.68
N VAL A 364 -21.78 -35.00 -24.98
CA VAL A 364 -20.60 -35.21 -24.15
C VAL A 364 -19.76 -33.94 -24.32
N VAL A 365 -19.96 -32.96 -23.43
CA VAL A 365 -19.14 -31.75 -23.38
C VAL A 365 -17.73 -32.19 -23.03
N ARG A 366 -16.83 -32.12 -24.01
CA ARG A 366 -15.41 -32.38 -23.80
C ARG A 366 -14.85 -31.24 -22.96
N GLU A 367 -14.34 -31.57 -21.77
CA GLU A 367 -13.67 -30.61 -20.87
C GLU A 367 -12.36 -30.15 -21.53
N LEU A 368 -12.34 -28.92 -22.03
CA LEU A 368 -11.23 -28.33 -22.78
C LEU A 368 -10.01 -28.10 -21.87
N SER A 369 -10.24 -27.84 -20.58
CA SER A 369 -9.16 -27.76 -19.59
C SER A 369 -8.41 -29.09 -19.44
N GLY A 370 -9.03 -30.23 -19.79
CA GLY A 370 -8.38 -31.53 -19.83
C GLY A 370 -7.54 -31.80 -21.09
N VAL A 371 -7.52 -30.90 -22.07
CA VAL A 371 -6.78 -31.07 -23.33
C VAL A 371 -5.38 -30.47 -23.20
N ARG A 372 -4.35 -31.32 -23.10
CA ARG A 372 -2.96 -30.89 -22.93
C ARG A 372 -2.43 -30.05 -24.10
N ASP A 373 -2.73 -30.45 -25.32
CA ASP A 373 -2.31 -29.72 -26.52
C ASP A 373 -3.34 -28.64 -26.88
N LEU A 374 -2.98 -27.38 -26.61
CA LEU A 374 -3.84 -26.23 -26.89
C LEU A 374 -3.86 -25.81 -28.36
N ARG A 375 -3.13 -26.50 -29.25
CA ARG A 375 -3.18 -26.22 -30.69
C ARG A 375 -4.59 -26.48 -31.24
N GLY A 376 -5.19 -25.43 -31.79
CA GLY A 376 -6.56 -25.48 -32.31
C GLY A 376 -7.65 -25.36 -31.24
N VAL A 377 -7.31 -25.19 -29.97
CA VAL A 377 -8.28 -24.88 -28.90
C VAL A 377 -8.55 -23.37 -28.89
N PRO A 378 -9.81 -22.93 -29.06
CA PRO A 378 -10.16 -21.51 -28.97
C PRO A 378 -9.92 -20.99 -27.54
N ALA A 379 -9.09 -19.94 -27.40
CA ALA A 379 -8.76 -19.35 -26.10
C ALA A 379 -10.01 -18.95 -25.30
N ARG A 380 -11.02 -18.41 -26.01
CA ARG A 380 -12.29 -17.98 -25.42
C ARG A 380 -13.05 -19.13 -24.77
N GLU A 381 -13.13 -20.27 -25.43
CA GLU A 381 -13.89 -21.42 -24.91
C GLU A 381 -13.22 -22.02 -23.68
N LEU A 382 -11.89 -22.12 -23.67
CA LEU A 382 -11.16 -22.59 -22.49
C LEU A 382 -11.29 -21.61 -21.31
N VAL A 383 -11.13 -20.31 -21.55
CA VAL A 383 -11.26 -19.31 -20.48
C VAL A 383 -12.71 -19.24 -19.98
N GLN A 384 -13.71 -19.40 -20.85
CA GLN A 384 -15.11 -19.47 -20.45
C GLN A 384 -15.38 -20.69 -19.56
N GLU A 385 -14.84 -21.87 -19.90
CA GLU A 385 -14.96 -23.07 -19.07
C GLU A 385 -14.38 -22.87 -17.65
N LEU A 386 -13.20 -22.27 -17.56
CA LEU A 386 -12.56 -21.97 -16.28
C LEU A 386 -13.34 -20.90 -15.49
N ALA A 387 -13.85 -19.88 -16.18
CA ALA A 387 -14.66 -18.82 -15.56
C ALA A 387 -15.99 -19.38 -15.03
N ASP A 388 -16.64 -20.28 -15.76
CA ASP A 388 -17.87 -20.96 -15.32
C ASP A 388 -17.62 -21.83 -14.08
N ALA A 389 -16.49 -22.55 -14.06
CA ALA A 389 -16.09 -23.35 -12.89
C ALA A 389 -15.82 -22.46 -11.66
N ARG A 390 -15.22 -21.29 -11.86
CA ARG A 390 -14.99 -20.29 -10.80
C ARG A 390 -16.29 -19.70 -10.26
N ALA A 391 -17.21 -19.30 -11.14
CA ALA A 391 -18.53 -18.80 -10.74
C ALA A 391 -19.31 -19.81 -9.90
N ARG A 392 -19.28 -21.11 -10.28
CA ARG A 392 -19.88 -22.19 -9.49
C ARG A 392 -19.23 -22.32 -8.10
N ALA A 393 -17.90 -22.34 -8.03
CA ALA A 393 -17.19 -22.45 -6.75
C ALA A 393 -17.53 -21.29 -5.79
N LEU A 394 -17.64 -20.06 -6.30
CA LEU A 394 -18.02 -18.88 -5.52
C LEU A 394 -19.51 -18.90 -5.12
N THR A 395 -20.39 -19.33 -6.02
CA THR A 395 -21.84 -19.43 -5.75
C THR A 395 -22.16 -20.52 -4.71
N GLU A 396 -21.45 -21.64 -4.78
CA GLU A 396 -21.59 -22.78 -3.86
C GLU A 396 -20.77 -22.60 -2.56
N ALA A 397 -19.96 -21.54 -2.48
CA ALA A 397 -18.98 -21.31 -1.41
C ALA A 397 -18.10 -22.55 -1.14
N SER A 398 -17.63 -23.21 -2.21
CA SER A 398 -16.87 -24.45 -2.16
C SER A 398 -15.38 -24.23 -2.44
N ALA A 399 -14.57 -24.20 -1.38
CA ALA A 399 -13.11 -24.07 -1.50
C ALA A 399 -12.48 -25.27 -2.24
N ASP A 400 -13.03 -26.47 -2.09
CA ASP A 400 -12.54 -27.67 -2.79
C ASP A 400 -12.77 -27.57 -4.30
N ALA A 401 -13.85 -26.90 -4.73
CA ALA A 401 -14.15 -26.70 -6.14
C ALA A 401 -13.12 -25.78 -6.84
N LEU A 402 -12.43 -24.90 -6.10
CA LEU A 402 -11.41 -23.99 -6.66
C LEU A 402 -10.18 -24.74 -7.21
N HIS A 403 -9.90 -25.96 -6.76
CA HIS A 403 -8.81 -26.78 -7.34
C HIS A 403 -9.07 -27.21 -8.79
N ARG A 404 -10.31 -27.06 -9.28
CA ARG A 404 -10.66 -27.24 -10.70
C ARG A 404 -10.39 -26.00 -11.54
N VAL A 405 -10.10 -24.87 -10.91
CA VAL A 405 -9.88 -23.56 -11.56
C VAL A 405 -8.44 -23.13 -11.40
N ASP A 406 -7.91 -23.18 -10.18
CA ASP A 406 -6.63 -22.59 -9.82
C ASP A 406 -5.57 -23.63 -9.41
N VAL A 407 -4.30 -23.27 -9.62
CA VAL A 407 -3.14 -24.04 -9.15
C VAL A 407 -2.93 -23.82 -7.64
N ALA A 408 -2.63 -24.89 -6.91
CA ALA A 408 -2.20 -24.84 -5.51
C ALA A 408 -0.70 -25.13 -5.34
N PRO A 409 0.06 -24.32 -4.58
CA PRO A 409 -0.28 -22.99 -4.08
C PRO A 409 -0.21 -21.94 -5.20
N GLY A 410 -1.12 -20.97 -5.21
CA GLY A 410 -1.18 -19.93 -6.23
C GLY A 410 -1.88 -18.67 -5.73
N ALA A 411 -1.52 -17.51 -6.30
CA ALA A 411 -2.07 -16.22 -5.89
C ALA A 411 -3.57 -16.11 -6.23
N ALA A 412 -3.99 -16.66 -7.38
CA ALA A 412 -5.40 -16.74 -7.79
C ALA A 412 -6.22 -17.59 -6.79
N LEU A 413 -5.77 -18.81 -6.49
CA LEU A 413 -6.40 -19.68 -5.48
C LEU A 413 -6.52 -19.01 -4.11
N SER A 414 -5.48 -18.27 -3.69
CA SER A 414 -5.46 -17.58 -2.39
C SER A 414 -6.44 -16.40 -2.34
N ALA A 415 -6.69 -15.74 -3.47
CA ALA A 415 -7.71 -14.70 -3.56
C ALA A 415 -9.12 -15.31 -3.48
N ASP A 416 -9.38 -16.36 -4.24
CA ASP A 416 -10.70 -16.99 -4.31
C ASP A 416 -11.08 -17.71 -3.00
N ARG A 417 -10.12 -18.37 -2.34
CA ARG A 417 -10.35 -18.96 -1.01
C ARG A 417 -10.75 -17.92 0.02
N ARG A 418 -10.12 -16.74 0.00
CA ARG A 418 -10.51 -15.64 0.91
C ARG A 418 -11.92 -15.14 0.64
N ALA A 419 -12.32 -15.06 -0.63
CA ALA A 419 -13.70 -14.70 -0.98
C ALA A 419 -14.72 -15.74 -0.47
N ILE A 420 -14.43 -17.03 -0.60
CA ILE A 420 -15.28 -18.11 -0.08
C ILE A 420 -15.30 -18.12 1.46
N GLU A 421 -14.16 -17.96 2.12
CA GLU A 421 -14.06 -17.88 3.58
C GLU A 421 -14.88 -16.72 4.13
N GLU A 422 -14.89 -15.58 3.44
CA GLU A 422 -15.70 -14.41 3.81
C GLU A 422 -17.20 -14.65 3.62
N LEU A 423 -17.63 -15.30 2.52
CA LEU A 423 -19.02 -15.69 2.31
C LEU A 423 -19.52 -16.61 3.43
N LEU A 424 -18.73 -17.63 3.77
CA LEU A 424 -19.06 -18.58 4.83
C LEU A 424 -19.10 -17.91 6.21
N ARG A 425 -18.12 -17.05 6.52
CA ARG A 425 -18.03 -16.33 7.80
C ARG A 425 -19.22 -15.42 8.04
N THR A 426 -19.70 -14.79 6.97
CA THR A 426 -20.79 -13.80 7.04
C THR A 426 -22.18 -14.40 6.78
N GLY A 427 -22.24 -15.68 6.38
CA GLY A 427 -23.48 -16.36 6.02
C GLY A 427 -24.10 -15.86 4.71
N HIS A 428 -23.34 -15.15 3.87
CA HIS A 428 -23.83 -14.66 2.60
C HIS A 428 -23.64 -15.68 1.48
N ARG A 429 -24.44 -15.54 0.43
CA ARG A 429 -24.29 -16.30 -0.82
C ARG A 429 -24.52 -15.40 -2.03
N TYR A 430 -23.81 -15.69 -3.11
CA TYR A 430 -24.09 -15.07 -4.40
C TYR A 430 -25.28 -15.77 -5.08
N SER A 431 -26.09 -15.00 -5.79
CA SER A 431 -27.17 -15.48 -6.64
C SER A 431 -27.10 -14.80 -8.00
N GLY A 432 -27.06 -15.58 -9.09
CA GLY A 432 -26.93 -15.04 -10.45
C GLY A 432 -25.52 -14.63 -10.86
N LEU A 433 -24.49 -14.89 -10.03
CA LEU A 433 -23.10 -14.64 -10.38
C LEU A 433 -22.63 -15.56 -11.50
N GLY A 434 -22.09 -14.96 -12.55
CA GLY A 434 -21.53 -15.61 -13.71
C GLY A 434 -20.50 -14.69 -14.36
N PHE A 435 -19.69 -15.27 -15.24
CA PHE A 435 -18.66 -14.55 -15.99
C PHE A 435 -18.85 -14.86 -17.46
N THR A 436 -18.86 -13.84 -18.32
CA THR A 436 -18.95 -13.96 -19.77
C THR A 436 -17.66 -13.46 -20.38
N VAL A 437 -16.97 -14.33 -21.13
CA VAL A 437 -15.73 -13.96 -21.84
C VAL A 437 -16.11 -13.36 -23.18
N GLU A 438 -16.00 -12.03 -23.30
CA GLU A 438 -16.34 -11.29 -24.52
C GLU A 438 -15.30 -11.55 -25.61
N GLN A 439 -14.03 -11.46 -25.23
CA GLN A 439 -12.89 -11.66 -26.12
C GLN A 439 -11.79 -12.42 -25.37
N ALA A 440 -11.11 -13.33 -26.06
CA ALA A 440 -9.88 -13.94 -25.54
C ALA A 440 -8.95 -14.35 -26.68
N ALA A 441 -7.66 -14.04 -26.53
CA ALA A 441 -6.62 -14.35 -27.50
C ALA A 441 -5.38 -14.90 -26.81
N TRP A 442 -4.77 -15.93 -27.42
CA TRP A 442 -3.50 -16.49 -26.98
C TRP A 442 -2.38 -15.45 -27.17
N VAL A 443 -1.70 -15.10 -26.08
CA VAL A 443 -0.47 -14.28 -26.09
C VAL A 443 0.74 -15.19 -26.23
N ARG A 444 0.74 -16.32 -25.53
CA ARG A 444 1.80 -17.35 -25.59
C ARG A 444 1.19 -18.72 -25.35
N VAL A 445 1.63 -19.73 -26.09
CA VAL A 445 1.22 -21.13 -25.89
C VAL A 445 2.46 -22.01 -25.85
N GLY A 446 2.66 -22.70 -24.74
CA GLY A 446 3.71 -23.69 -24.53
C GLY A 446 3.13 -25.04 -24.08
N ALA A 447 4.01 -26.03 -23.91
CA ALA A 447 3.60 -27.39 -23.55
C ALA A 447 3.06 -27.54 -22.11
N GLU A 448 3.47 -26.65 -21.20
CA GLU A 448 3.09 -26.67 -19.78
C GLU A 448 2.64 -25.32 -19.23
N ALA A 449 2.75 -24.26 -20.02
CA ALA A 449 2.32 -22.91 -19.65
C ALA A 449 1.74 -22.19 -20.87
N ALA A 450 0.69 -21.39 -20.66
CA ALA A 450 0.10 -20.55 -21.69
C ALA A 450 -0.37 -19.22 -21.08
N THR A 451 -0.38 -18.15 -21.86
CA THR A 451 -0.88 -16.83 -21.45
C THR A 451 -2.00 -16.44 -22.40
N VAL A 452 -3.16 -16.06 -21.86
CA VAL A 452 -4.33 -15.59 -22.59
C VAL A 452 -4.64 -14.16 -22.18
N ARG A 453 -4.84 -13.26 -23.15
CA ARG A 453 -5.45 -11.95 -22.88
C ARG A 453 -6.95 -12.06 -23.09
N ALA A 454 -7.75 -11.72 -22.08
CA ALA A 454 -9.20 -11.84 -22.11
C ALA A 454 -9.91 -10.60 -21.57
N THR A 455 -11.09 -10.31 -22.10
CA THR A 455 -12.04 -9.32 -21.57
C THR A 455 -13.23 -10.08 -21.00
N VAL A 456 -13.51 -9.89 -19.71
CA VAL A 456 -14.52 -10.66 -18.98
C VAL A 456 -15.57 -9.73 -18.39
N THR A 457 -16.83 -10.03 -18.65
CA THR A 457 -18.00 -9.38 -18.07
C THR A 457 -18.55 -10.21 -16.92
N THR A 458 -18.64 -9.63 -15.73
CA THR A 458 -19.39 -10.21 -14.61
C THR A 458 -20.87 -9.95 -14.85
N THR A 459 -21.71 -10.99 -14.76
CA THR A 459 -23.16 -10.84 -14.89
C THR A 459 -23.74 -10.06 -13.71
N ALA A 460 -24.93 -9.50 -13.87
CA ALA A 460 -25.64 -8.94 -12.74
C ALA A 460 -25.92 -10.04 -11.70
N TYR A 461 -25.63 -9.76 -10.43
CA TYR A 461 -25.78 -10.75 -9.36
C TYR A 461 -26.30 -10.11 -8.08
N GLN A 462 -26.77 -10.93 -7.14
CA GLN A 462 -27.23 -10.49 -5.82
C GLN A 462 -26.42 -11.15 -4.73
N VAL A 463 -26.20 -10.43 -3.65
CA VAL A 463 -25.67 -10.99 -2.40
C VAL A 463 -26.84 -11.19 -1.44
N LEU A 464 -27.16 -12.46 -1.18
CA LEU A 464 -28.22 -12.84 -0.26
C LEU A 464 -27.64 -13.07 1.13
N GLY A 465 -28.33 -12.60 2.17
CA GLY A 465 -28.01 -12.89 3.57
C GLY A 465 -28.35 -14.33 3.97
N GLY A 466 -27.94 -14.72 5.17
CA GLY A 466 -28.17 -16.08 5.71
C GLY A 466 -29.65 -16.43 5.92
N ASP A 467 -30.53 -15.42 5.95
CA ASP A 467 -32.00 -15.54 5.98
C ASP A 467 -32.63 -15.66 4.57
N GLY A 468 -31.81 -15.58 3.51
CA GLY A 468 -32.24 -15.61 2.12
C GLY A 468 -32.77 -14.28 1.59
N ALA A 469 -32.79 -13.22 2.40
CA ALA A 469 -33.19 -11.88 1.96
C ALA A 469 -32.06 -11.22 1.15
N ALA A 470 -32.40 -10.61 0.02
CA ALA A 470 -31.47 -9.74 -0.70
C ALA A 470 -31.16 -8.50 0.16
N ARG A 471 -29.90 -8.05 0.20
CA ARG A 471 -29.57 -6.82 0.93
C ARG A 471 -30.38 -5.63 0.40
N VAL A 472 -30.70 -4.73 1.33
CA VAL A 472 -31.18 -3.37 1.02
C VAL A 472 -30.05 -2.67 0.25
N GLY A 473 -30.17 -2.64 -1.07
CA GLY A 473 -29.12 -2.20 -2.01
C GLY A 473 -29.36 -2.60 -3.47
N GLY A 474 -30.17 -3.64 -3.73
CA GLY A 474 -30.51 -4.08 -5.09
C GLY A 474 -29.46 -5.00 -5.72
N ALA A 475 -29.74 -5.50 -6.94
CA ALA A 475 -28.81 -6.34 -7.68
C ALA A 475 -27.61 -5.55 -8.17
N GLU A 476 -26.42 -6.12 -8.01
CA GLU A 476 -25.19 -5.61 -8.63
C GLU A 476 -25.36 -5.64 -10.15
N ALA A 477 -25.03 -4.54 -10.82
CA ALA A 477 -25.15 -4.44 -12.27
C ALA A 477 -24.06 -5.26 -12.97
N ALA A 478 -24.36 -5.73 -14.18
CA ALA A 478 -23.37 -6.38 -15.02
C ALA A 478 -22.23 -5.40 -15.34
N THR A 479 -20.99 -5.87 -15.30
CA THR A 479 -19.81 -5.00 -15.42
C THR A 479 -18.68 -5.71 -16.17
N THR A 480 -18.11 -5.01 -17.12
CA THR A 480 -17.00 -5.52 -17.95
C THR A 480 -15.68 -4.98 -17.42
N ALA A 481 -14.77 -5.88 -17.08
CA ALA A 481 -13.43 -5.52 -16.65
C ALA A 481 -12.57 -5.07 -17.85
N PRO A 482 -11.57 -4.19 -17.64
CA PRO A 482 -10.54 -3.95 -18.65
C PRO A 482 -9.81 -5.27 -19.00
N PRO A 483 -9.15 -5.37 -20.17
CA PRO A 483 -8.46 -6.59 -20.58
C PRO A 483 -7.48 -7.10 -19.51
N VAL A 484 -7.51 -8.41 -19.25
CA VAL A 484 -6.64 -9.10 -18.28
C VAL A 484 -5.81 -10.17 -18.98
N GLU A 485 -4.59 -10.41 -18.49
CA GLU A 485 -3.77 -11.56 -18.89
C GLU A 485 -3.88 -12.68 -17.85
N LEU A 486 -4.34 -13.86 -18.28
CA LEU A 486 -4.38 -15.08 -17.48
C LEU A 486 -3.18 -15.95 -17.83
N ASP A 487 -2.36 -16.26 -16.83
CA ASP A 487 -1.30 -17.26 -16.93
C ASP A 487 -1.85 -18.62 -16.51
N LEU A 488 -1.90 -19.54 -17.46
CA LEU A 488 -2.36 -20.90 -17.31
C LEU A 488 -1.17 -21.86 -17.20
N VAL A 489 -1.29 -22.87 -16.34
CA VAL A 489 -0.29 -23.93 -16.17
C VAL A 489 -0.98 -25.29 -16.30
N TRP A 490 -0.28 -26.23 -16.94
CA TRP A 490 -0.74 -27.61 -17.06
C TRP A 490 -0.48 -28.38 -15.76
N THR A 491 -1.51 -29.06 -15.25
CA THR A 491 -1.43 -29.96 -14.08
C THR A 491 -1.88 -31.37 -14.47
N PRO A 492 -1.62 -32.41 -13.64
CA PRO A 492 -2.19 -33.74 -13.88
C PRO A 492 -3.72 -33.76 -14.00
N GLN A 493 -4.40 -32.74 -13.47
CA GLN A 493 -5.86 -32.58 -13.56
C GLN A 493 -6.32 -31.65 -14.69
N GLY A 494 -5.40 -31.09 -15.50
CA GLY A 494 -5.70 -30.18 -16.62
C GLY A 494 -5.08 -28.79 -16.48
N TRP A 495 -5.41 -27.89 -17.40
CA TRP A 495 -5.05 -26.47 -17.37
C TRP A 495 -5.74 -25.75 -16.22
N ARG A 496 -4.97 -24.95 -15.48
CA ARG A 496 -5.44 -24.17 -14.33
C ARG A 496 -4.88 -22.76 -14.37
N VAL A 497 -5.61 -21.82 -13.80
CA VAL A 497 -5.16 -20.44 -13.61
C VAL A 497 -4.11 -20.43 -12.51
N ASN A 498 -2.92 -19.96 -12.85
CA ASN A 498 -1.87 -19.69 -11.88
C ASN A 498 -1.95 -18.24 -11.38
N GLN A 499 -2.20 -17.32 -12.30
CA GLN A 499 -2.15 -15.88 -12.06
C GLN A 499 -3.01 -15.10 -13.06
N ILE A 500 -3.56 -13.97 -12.62
CA ILE A 500 -4.30 -13.00 -13.43
C ILE A 500 -3.59 -11.65 -13.27
N ARG A 501 -3.26 -10.98 -14.38
CA ARG A 501 -2.56 -9.69 -14.47
C ARG A 501 -3.42 -8.69 -15.25
N ALA A 502 -3.24 -7.39 -15.03
CA ALA A 502 -3.77 -6.38 -15.95
C ALA A 502 -3.06 -6.53 -17.32
N GLY A 503 -3.83 -6.48 -18.41
CA GLY A 503 -3.37 -6.83 -19.76
C GLY A 503 -3.07 -5.66 -20.69
#